data_AF-A0A1C5KAC5-F1
#
_entry.id   AF-A0A1C5KAC5-F1
#
_cell.length_a   1.000
_cell.length_b   1.000
_cell.length_c   1.000
_cell.angle_alpha   90.00
_cell.angle_beta   90.00
_cell.angle_gamma   90.00
#
_symmetry.space_group_name_H-M   'P 1'
#
loop_
_entity.id
_entity.type
_entity.pdbx_description
1 polymer ?
#
loop_
_entity_poly.entity_id
_entity_poly.type
_entity_poly.pdbx_seq_one_letter_code
_entity_poly.pdbx_strand_id
1 'polypeptide(L)'
;MEHLEESPEGRLVRELRGLSREEAGLSFWSALQYITDAAAVHRDEELYRAARKIGMAALSQGIPLPFNAKYVLCPVCHAYPGQSCSNLPGHVLEDELHSERVERGRKLRELIKE
;
A
#
# COMPACT_ATOMS: atom_id res chain seq x y z
N MET A 1 -11.98 38.84 -16.91
CA MET A 1 -12.21 37.39 -16.94
C MET A 1 -11.17 36.82 -15.99
N GLU A 2 -11.54 36.68 -14.71
CA GLU A 2 -10.63 36.15 -13.69
C GLU A 2 -10.34 34.70 -14.04
N HIS A 3 -9.06 34.39 -14.27
CA HIS A 3 -8.58 33.02 -14.16
C HIS A 3 -8.76 32.64 -12.70
N LEU A 4 -9.87 31.98 -12.36
CA LEU A 4 -9.99 31.29 -11.09
C LEU A 4 -8.86 30.26 -11.06
N GLU A 5 -7.78 30.60 -10.37
CA GLU A 5 -6.69 29.67 -10.13
C GLU A 5 -7.28 28.43 -9.46
N GLU A 6 -7.14 27.30 -10.15
CA GLU A 6 -7.65 26.04 -9.65
C GLU A 6 -7.00 25.70 -8.31
N SER A 7 -7.81 25.32 -7.32
CA SER A 7 -7.31 24.91 -6.02
C SER A 7 -6.43 23.65 -6.14
N PRO A 8 -5.44 23.45 -5.25
CA PRO A 8 -4.60 22.25 -5.23
C PRO A 8 -5.42 20.95 -5.24
N GLU A 9 -6.54 20.92 -4.51
CA GLU A 9 -7.46 19.79 -4.44
C GLU A 9 -8.19 19.57 -5.78
N GLY A 10 -8.63 20.66 -6.43
CA GLY A 10 -9.26 20.59 -7.75
C GLY A 10 -8.34 19.97 -8.79
N ARG A 11 -7.06 20.38 -8.78
CA ARG A 11 -6.03 19.85 -9.68
C ARG A 11 -5.79 18.36 -9.43
N LEU A 12 -5.62 17.98 -8.16
CA LEU A 12 -5.41 16.58 -7.77
C LEU A 12 -6.59 15.69 -8.15
N VAL A 13 -7.83 16.15 -7.92
CA VAL A 13 -9.04 15.40 -8.31
C VAL A 13 -9.10 15.21 -9.82
N ARG A 14 -8.73 16.23 -10.61
CA ARG A 14 -8.69 16.10 -12.07
C ARG A 14 -7.65 15.08 -12.53
N GLU A 15 -6.44 15.14 -11.97
CA GLU A 15 -5.37 14.18 -12.25
C GLU A 15 -5.82 12.76 -11.94
N LEU A 16 -6.42 12.54 -10.75
CA LEU A 16 -6.89 11.22 -10.33
C LEU A 16 -8.09 10.71 -11.15
N ARG A 17 -8.97 11.60 -11.63
CA ARG A 17 -10.11 11.23 -12.49
C ARG A 17 -9.68 10.71 -13.87
N GLY A 18 -8.48 11.06 -14.32
CA GLY A 18 -7.92 10.57 -15.58
C GLY A 18 -7.43 9.12 -15.52
N LEU A 19 -7.30 8.55 -14.32
CA LEU A 19 -6.75 7.22 -14.10
C LEU A 19 -7.78 6.12 -14.35
N SER A 20 -7.35 5.02 -14.95
CA SER A 20 -8.09 3.76 -14.91
C SER A 20 -8.24 3.24 -13.47
N ARG A 21 -9.13 2.27 -13.25
CA ARG A 21 -9.32 1.65 -11.92
C ARG A 21 -8.02 1.04 -11.38
N GLU A 22 -7.20 0.47 -12.26
CA GLU A 22 -5.93 -0.15 -11.90
C GLU A 22 -4.89 0.91 -11.53
N GLU A 23 -4.77 1.98 -12.33
CA GLU A 23 -3.86 3.10 -12.05
C GLU A 23 -4.27 3.86 -10.78
N ALA A 24 -5.57 4.07 -10.55
CA ALA A 24 -6.08 4.67 -9.33
C ALA A 24 -5.78 3.80 -8.11
N GLY A 25 -5.91 2.47 -8.24
CA GLY A 25 -5.48 1.52 -7.22
C GLY A 25 -3.99 1.64 -6.94
N LEU A 26 -3.14 1.61 -7.97
CA LEU A 26 -1.68 1.79 -7.83
C LEU A 26 -1.32 3.09 -7.12
N SER A 27 -1.97 4.20 -7.50
CA SER A 27 -1.78 5.51 -6.87
C SER A 27 -2.16 5.49 -5.39
N PHE A 28 -3.32 4.92 -5.05
CA PHE A 28 -3.76 4.76 -3.65
C PHE A 28 -2.74 3.99 -2.80
N TRP A 29 -2.28 2.84 -3.30
CA TRP A 29 -1.34 2.00 -2.56
C TRP A 29 0.05 2.63 -2.45
N SER A 30 0.50 3.35 -3.48
CA SER A 30 1.74 4.15 -3.44
C SER A 30 1.67 5.28 -2.39
N ALA A 31 0.52 5.95 -2.27
CA ALA A 31 0.33 6.95 -1.23
C ALA A 31 0.32 6.32 0.17
N LEU A 32 -0.31 5.15 0.33
CA LEU A 32 -0.33 4.44 1.60
C LEU A 32 1.05 3.90 2.02
N GLN A 33 1.85 3.48 1.05
CA GLN A 33 3.27 3.15 1.22
C GLN A 33 4.02 4.34 1.80
N TYR A 34 3.91 5.51 1.17
CA TYR A 34 4.59 6.72 1.62
C TYR A 34 4.24 7.07 3.08
N ILE A 35 2.96 6.97 3.46
CA ILE A 35 2.51 7.17 4.84
C ILE A 35 3.17 6.15 5.78
N THR A 36 3.24 4.88 5.36
CA THR A 36 3.82 3.80 6.17
C THR A 36 5.33 3.96 6.36
N ASP A 37 6.04 4.42 5.32
CA ASP A 37 7.47 4.71 5.39
C ASP A 37 7.74 5.90 6.31
N ALA A 38 6.95 6.97 6.18
CA ALA A 38 7.03 8.12 7.09
C ALA A 38 6.77 7.70 8.56
N ALA A 39 5.74 6.87 8.80
CA ALA A 39 5.46 6.32 10.12
C ALA A 39 6.66 5.53 10.67
N ALA A 40 7.35 4.76 9.82
CA ALA A 40 8.53 4.00 10.23
C ALA A 40 9.72 4.91 10.59
N VAL A 41 10.00 5.91 9.75
CA VAL A 41 11.08 6.89 9.97
C VAL A 41 10.89 7.63 11.29
N HIS A 42 9.64 8.01 11.58
CA HIS A 42 9.30 8.75 12.80
C HIS A 42 8.96 7.85 14.00
N ARG A 43 8.97 6.53 13.82
CA ARG A 43 8.51 5.54 14.82
C ARG A 43 7.11 5.86 15.38
N ASP A 44 6.24 6.35 14.51
CA ASP A 44 4.88 6.75 14.86
C ASP A 44 3.94 5.53 14.74
N GLU A 45 3.71 4.87 15.87
CA GLU A 45 2.83 3.70 15.94
C GLU A 45 1.36 4.03 15.61
N GLU A 46 0.89 5.23 15.91
CA GLU A 46 -0.50 5.61 15.67
C GLU A 46 -0.73 5.89 14.19
N LEU A 47 0.22 6.56 13.53
CA LEU A 47 0.21 6.73 12.07
C LEU A 47 0.28 5.37 11.36
N TYR A 48 1.10 4.45 11.90
CA TYR A 48 1.19 3.09 11.40
C TYR A 48 -0.17 2.35 11.48
N ARG A 49 -0.84 2.42 12.64
CA ARG A 49 -2.17 1.82 12.85
C ARG A 49 -3.22 2.42 11.92
N ALA A 50 -3.19 3.74 11.73
CA ALA A 50 -4.09 4.45 10.83
C ALA A 50 -3.92 4.00 9.38
N ALA A 51 -2.68 3.94 8.87
CA ALA A 51 -2.37 3.46 7.52
C ALA A 51 -2.87 2.03 7.31
N ARG A 52 -2.66 1.14 8.28
CA ARG A 52 -3.16 -0.24 8.22
C ARG A 52 -4.69 -0.29 8.13
N LYS A 53 -5.41 0.53 8.91
CA LYS A 53 -6.87 0.61 8.87
C LYS A 53 -7.38 1.09 7.51
N ILE A 54 -6.75 2.11 6.94
CA ILE A 54 -7.07 2.65 5.61
C ILE A 54 -6.89 1.57 4.52
N GLY A 55 -5.77 0.85 4.55
CA GLY A 55 -5.51 -0.24 3.60
C GLY A 55 -6.56 -1.35 3.67
N MET A 56 -6.91 -1.81 4.87
CA MET A 56 -7.94 -2.85 5.03
C MET A 56 -9.33 -2.37 4.58
N ALA A 57 -9.69 -1.12 4.86
CA ALA A 57 -10.94 -0.54 4.38
C ALA A 57 -10.97 -0.46 2.85
N ALA A 58 -9.88 -0.03 2.21
CA ALA A 58 -9.76 0.00 0.75
C ALA A 58 -9.96 -1.38 0.11
N LEU A 59 -9.37 -2.43 0.71
CA LEU A 59 -9.60 -3.81 0.25
C LEU A 59 -11.07 -4.21 0.36
N SER A 60 -11.75 -3.86 1.45
CA SER A 60 -13.18 -4.16 1.61
C SER A 60 -14.07 -3.45 0.59
N GLN A 61 -13.59 -2.35 0.00
CA GLN A 61 -14.27 -1.61 -1.07
C GLN A 61 -13.89 -2.11 -2.48
N GLY A 62 -13.09 -3.18 -2.57
CA GLY A 62 -12.65 -3.73 -3.85
C GLY A 62 -11.63 -2.84 -4.58
N ILE A 63 -10.87 -2.01 -3.85
CA ILE A 63 -9.66 -1.40 -4.40
C ILE A 63 -8.67 -2.54 -4.61
N PRO A 64 -8.25 -2.81 -5.86
CA PRO A 64 -7.41 -3.97 -6.15
C PRO A 64 -6.08 -3.83 -5.43
N LEU A 65 -5.59 -4.90 -4.79
CA LEU A 65 -4.20 -4.95 -4.36
C LEU A 65 -3.32 -4.72 -5.59
N PRO A 66 -2.25 -3.93 -5.49
CA PRO A 66 -1.24 -3.91 -6.52
C PRO A 66 -0.75 -5.35 -6.68
N PHE A 67 -0.36 -5.73 -7.89
CA PHE A 67 0.14 -7.08 -8.16
C PHE A 67 1.33 -7.51 -7.28
N ASN A 68 1.90 -6.57 -6.52
CA ASN A 68 3.03 -6.73 -5.62
C ASN A 68 2.61 -7.11 -4.19
N ALA A 69 3.17 -8.22 -3.69
CA ALA A 69 3.00 -8.70 -2.32
C ALA A 69 3.59 -7.77 -1.24
N LYS A 70 4.34 -6.74 -1.63
CA LYS A 70 4.80 -5.65 -0.77
C LYS A 70 3.64 -5.03 0.01
N TYR A 71 2.41 -5.04 -0.50
CA TYR A 71 1.26 -4.44 0.18
C TYR A 71 0.53 -5.35 1.18
N VAL A 72 1.14 -6.48 1.56
CA VAL A 72 0.61 -7.40 2.58
C VAL A 72 1.59 -7.50 3.75
N LEU A 73 1.09 -7.68 4.98
CA LEU A 73 1.92 -7.88 6.17
C LEU A 73 2.81 -9.12 6.01
N CYS A 74 4.12 -8.97 6.20
CA CYS A 74 5.04 -10.09 6.25
C CYS A 74 4.79 -10.94 7.51
N PRO A 75 4.52 -12.25 7.40
CA PRO A 75 4.36 -13.11 8.57
C PRO A 75 5.70 -13.43 9.27
N VAL A 76 6.84 -13.16 8.63
CA VAL A 76 8.18 -13.53 9.12
C VAL A 76 8.81 -12.39 9.92
N CYS A 77 9.06 -11.25 9.27
CA CYS A 77 9.69 -10.09 9.92
C CYS A 77 8.69 -9.04 10.42
N HIS A 78 7.38 -9.30 10.26
CA HIS A 78 6.33 -8.34 10.58
C HIS A 78 6.44 -7.01 9.84
N ALA A 79 7.26 -6.94 8.77
CA ALA A 79 7.31 -5.82 7.87
C ALA A 79 5.89 -5.51 7.37
N TYR A 80 5.52 -4.26 7.56
CA TYR A 80 4.19 -3.79 7.32
C TYR A 80 3.89 -3.58 5.84
N PRO A 81 2.61 -3.54 5.40
CA PRO A 81 2.25 -3.20 4.04
C PRO A 81 3.04 -2.00 3.53
N GLY A 82 3.77 -2.22 2.46
CA GLY A 82 4.68 -1.28 1.86
C GLY A 82 6.15 -1.41 2.28
N GLN A 83 6.46 -1.74 3.51
CA GLN A 83 7.86 -1.84 3.94
C GLN A 83 8.59 -2.97 3.22
N SER A 84 9.88 -2.80 2.93
CA SER A 84 10.73 -3.93 2.52
C SER A 84 10.92 -4.89 3.70
N CYS A 85 11.14 -6.18 3.41
CA CYS A 85 11.48 -7.12 4.46
C CYS A 85 12.91 -6.90 4.94
N SER A 86 13.22 -7.35 6.16
CA SER A 86 14.58 -7.40 6.71
C SER A 86 15.09 -8.83 6.77
N ASN A 87 16.40 -9.03 6.59
CA ASN A 87 17.02 -10.35 6.81
C ASN A 87 16.82 -10.81 8.27
N LEU A 88 16.42 -12.06 8.45
CA LEU A 88 16.32 -12.70 9.77
C LEU A 88 17.04 -14.05 9.74
N PRO A 89 17.60 -14.52 10.88
CA PRO A 89 18.16 -15.86 10.98
C PRO A 89 17.12 -16.91 10.56
N GLY A 90 17.50 -17.80 9.64
CA GLY A 90 16.59 -18.82 9.09
C GLY A 90 15.62 -18.33 8.00
N HIS A 91 15.56 -17.02 7.75
CA HIS A 91 14.74 -16.41 6.69
C HIS A 91 15.54 -15.31 5.98
N VAL A 92 16.57 -15.75 5.23
CA VAL A 92 17.37 -14.88 4.37
C VAL A 92 16.53 -14.46 3.18
N LEU A 93 16.64 -13.18 2.83
CA LEU A 93 15.98 -12.60 1.68
C LEU A 93 16.67 -13.02 0.38
N GLU A 94 15.93 -13.71 -0.49
CA GLU A 94 16.35 -13.97 -1.87
C GLU A 94 16.16 -12.73 -2.76
N ASP A 95 15.22 -11.84 -2.39
CA ASP A 95 14.89 -10.56 -3.03
C ASP A 95 14.36 -9.56 -1.96
N GLU A 96 13.70 -8.46 -2.32
CA GLU A 96 13.20 -7.45 -1.37
C GLU A 96 12.17 -7.97 -0.34
N LEU A 97 11.54 -9.12 -0.59
CA LEU A 97 10.44 -9.67 0.22
C LEU A 97 10.69 -11.14 0.61
N HIS A 98 10.22 -11.51 1.81
CA HIS A 98 10.15 -12.92 2.23
C HIS A 98 9.14 -13.69 1.37
N SER A 99 9.47 -14.93 0.99
CA SER A 99 8.63 -15.77 0.13
C SER A 99 7.25 -16.04 0.76
N GLU A 100 7.18 -16.12 2.08
CA GLU A 100 5.93 -16.27 2.84
C GLU A 100 5.02 -15.04 2.71
N ARG A 101 5.60 -13.84 2.58
CA ARG A 101 4.84 -12.63 2.30
C ARG A 101 4.28 -12.65 0.88
N VAL A 102 5.08 -13.10 -0.08
CA VAL A 102 4.66 -13.28 -1.48
C VAL A 102 3.48 -14.25 -1.57
N GLU A 103 3.61 -15.39 -0.90
CA GLU A 103 2.58 -16.42 -0.84
C GLU A 103 1.30 -15.92 -0.15
N ARG A 104 1.44 -15.16 0.95
CA ARG A 104 0.29 -14.54 1.62
C ARG A 104 -0.44 -13.56 0.70
N GLY A 105 0.30 -12.75 -0.07
CA GLY A 105 -0.28 -11.86 -1.07
C GLY A 105 -0.99 -12.60 -2.20
N ARG A 106 -0.50 -13.78 -2.60
CA ARG A 106 -1.20 -14.67 -3.54
C ARG A 106 -2.52 -15.18 -2.96
N LYS A 107 -2.52 -15.76 -1.76
CA LYS A 107 -3.74 -16.27 -1.10
C LYS A 107 -4.80 -15.21 -0.87
N LEU A 108 -4.40 -14.00 -0.45
CA LEU A 108 -5.33 -12.90 -0.23
C LEU A 108 -6.02 -12.46 -1.53
N ARG A 109 -5.32 -12.53 -2.66
CA ARG A 109 -5.91 -12.26 -3.99
C ARG A 109 -6.93 -13.31 -4.40
N GLU A 110 -6.71 -14.58 -4.07
CA GLU A 110 -7.66 -15.65 -4.36
C GLU A 110 -8.96 -15.43 -3.57
N LEU A 111 -8.86 -15.10 -2.28
CA LEU A 111 -10.02 -14.83 -1.43
C LEU A 111 -10.84 -13.60 -1.83
N ILE A 112 -10.22 -12.59 -2.45
CA ILE A 112 -10.92 -11.35 -2.87
C ILE A 112 -11.57 -11.52 -4.25
N LYS A 113 -11.20 -12.56 -5.02
CA LYS A 113 -11.78 -12.84 -6.34
C LYS A 113 -13.04 -13.73 -6.29
N GLU A 114 -13.33 -14.32 -5.13
CA GLU A 114 -14.59 -15.01 -4.81
C GLU A 114 -15.64 -14.03 -4.29
#